data_AF-A0A2D7DY19-F1
#
_entry.id   AF-A0A2D7DY19-F1
#
_cell.length_a   1.000
_cell.length_b   1.000
_cell.length_c   1.000
_cell.angle_alpha   90.00
_cell.angle_beta   90.00
_cell.angle_gamma   90.00
#
_symmetry.space_group_name_H-M   'P 1'
#
loop_
_entity.id
_entity.type
_entity.pdbx_description
1 polymer ?
#
loop_
_entity_poly.entity_id
_entity_poly.type
_entity_poly.pdbx_seq_one_letter_code
_entity_poly.pdbx_strand_id
1 'polypeptide(L)'
;MSTSRIIFFSLILTLLSYKAFASKLLSYQSEYEISLANSEKIRLPGKTYVNDASGQLFIDWINNCQNSWVSNQRMMTRFINSHGVGTVSEINYSINEKADGSNMDFVLEVKEDAELKERVYGEARINNNLIVKFPKTDKEDLNFSKDVVFPHQFLEEIISNLYSDKRMLTKKVYEGTIPNKFFNISVFLTDEIIKESDLKLPKEINNKFKKIRMSYYQDNQQIPVFEQTINLNDQGVANFFRYDYPDYSLILKLKKITLVNLNCD
;
A
#
# COMPACT_ATOMS: atom_id res chain seq x y z
N MET A 1 61.12 22.00 41.20
CA MET A 1 59.68 22.35 41.19
C MET A 1 59.46 23.28 40.01
N SER A 2 58.65 23.01 39.01
CA SER A 2 57.36 22.32 38.98
C SER A 2 57.17 21.66 37.61
N THR A 3 56.78 20.38 37.63
CA THR A 3 56.29 19.61 36.50
C THR A 3 54.90 20.12 36.10
N SER A 4 54.69 20.53 34.86
CA SER A 4 53.33 20.76 34.35
C SER A 4 53.00 19.71 33.30
N ARG A 5 52.02 18.87 33.65
CA ARG A 5 51.54 17.70 32.90
C ARG A 5 50.71 18.16 31.71
N ILE A 6 51.02 17.64 30.54
CA ILE A 6 50.14 17.71 29.37
C ILE A 6 48.96 16.75 29.63
N ILE A 7 47.77 17.30 29.81
CA ILE A 7 46.52 16.54 29.90
C ILE A 7 46.04 16.32 28.46
N PHE A 8 46.21 15.11 27.94
CA PHE A 8 45.54 14.66 26.73
C PHE A 8 44.05 14.44 27.06
N PHE A 9 43.19 15.35 26.64
CA PHE A 9 41.74 15.12 26.68
C PHE A 9 41.40 14.20 25.49
N SER A 10 41.43 12.90 25.74
CA SER A 10 40.86 11.91 24.83
C SER A 10 39.35 12.11 24.81
N LEU A 11 38.86 12.83 23.79
CA LEU A 11 37.44 12.90 23.49
C LEU A 11 37.06 11.52 22.94
N ILE A 12 36.63 10.62 23.81
CA ILE A 12 35.97 9.37 23.43
C ILE A 12 34.67 9.79 22.75
N LEU A 13 34.73 9.93 21.43
CA LEU A 13 33.57 9.98 20.57
C LEU A 13 32.93 8.59 20.67
N THR A 14 32.02 8.41 21.63
CA THR A 14 31.11 7.28 21.61
C THR A 14 30.31 7.40 20.33
N LEU A 15 30.77 6.71 19.29
CA LEU A 15 29.95 6.27 18.18
C LEU A 15 28.85 5.40 18.80
N LEU A 16 27.80 6.05 19.30
CA LEU A 16 26.47 5.47 19.37
C LEU A 16 26.16 5.08 17.94
N SER A 17 26.53 3.84 17.62
CA SER A 17 26.01 3.11 16.51
C SER A 17 24.52 3.06 16.77
N TYR A 18 23.80 4.04 16.20
CA TYR A 18 22.39 3.86 15.91
C TYR A 18 22.36 2.62 15.03
N LYS A 19 22.15 1.45 15.63
CA LYS A 19 21.54 0.34 14.92
C LYS A 19 20.21 0.92 14.45
N ALA A 20 20.20 1.42 13.22
CA ALA A 20 18.96 1.52 12.48
C ALA A 20 18.39 0.10 12.53
N PHE A 21 17.39 -0.10 13.38
CA PHE A 21 16.54 -1.27 13.27
C PHE A 21 15.90 -1.09 11.90
N ALA A 22 16.48 -1.73 10.88
CA ALA A 22 15.77 -1.98 9.65
C ALA A 22 14.56 -2.82 10.07
N SER A 23 13.40 -2.17 10.18
CA SER A 23 12.20 -2.85 10.62
C SER A 23 11.85 -3.89 9.56
N LYS A 24 11.77 -5.14 9.98
CA LYS A 24 11.55 -6.27 9.09
C LYS A 24 10.07 -6.32 8.74
N LEU A 25 9.77 -6.17 7.45
CA LEU A 25 8.45 -6.45 6.91
C LEU A 25 8.01 -7.86 7.33
N LEU A 26 6.79 -7.98 7.87
CA LEU A 26 6.23 -9.27 8.27
C LEU A 26 5.49 -9.94 7.12
N SER A 27 5.49 -11.27 7.11
CA SER A 27 4.58 -12.04 6.27
C SER A 27 3.29 -12.32 7.04
N TYR A 28 2.14 -12.03 6.45
CA TYR A 28 0.85 -12.15 7.12
C TYR A 28 -0.31 -12.34 6.14
N GLN A 29 -1.42 -12.80 6.69
CA GLN A 29 -2.73 -12.78 6.06
C GLN A 29 -3.66 -11.92 6.91
N SER A 30 -4.46 -11.08 6.28
CA SER A 30 -5.34 -10.13 6.96
C SER A 30 -6.71 -10.04 6.29
N GLU A 31 -7.72 -9.76 7.11
CA GLU A 31 -9.10 -9.55 6.70
C GLU A 31 -9.57 -8.20 7.24
N TYR A 32 -10.23 -7.42 6.40
CA TYR A 32 -10.80 -6.12 6.73
C TYR A 32 -12.29 -6.11 6.42
N GLU A 33 -13.07 -5.50 7.30
CA GLU A 33 -14.49 -5.20 7.07
C GLU A 33 -14.60 -3.86 6.37
N ILE A 34 -15.36 -3.84 5.27
CA ILE A 34 -15.62 -2.66 4.45
C ILE A 34 -16.97 -2.07 4.84
N SER A 35 -17.02 -0.75 4.99
CA SER A 35 -18.24 0.01 5.19
C SER A 35 -18.19 1.34 4.44
N LEU A 36 -19.34 1.90 4.09
CA LEU A 36 -19.43 3.27 3.57
C LEU A 36 -19.05 4.26 4.68
N ALA A 37 -18.15 5.20 4.38
CA ALA A 37 -17.89 6.31 5.27
C ALA A 37 -19.09 7.26 5.31
N ASN A 38 -19.34 7.89 6.46
CA ASN A 38 -20.28 9.00 6.52
C ASN A 38 -19.83 10.10 5.55
N SER A 39 -20.69 10.42 4.58
CA SER A 39 -20.39 11.42 3.56
C SER A 39 -20.79 12.80 4.04
N GLU A 40 -19.82 13.71 4.12
CA GLU A 40 -20.05 15.16 4.21
C GLU A 40 -20.31 15.78 2.82
N LYS A 41 -20.25 14.99 1.74
CA LYS A 41 -20.38 15.50 0.37
C LYS A 41 -21.83 15.86 0.06
N ILE A 42 -22.00 17.02 -0.58
CA ILE A 42 -23.31 17.56 -0.97
C ILE A 42 -23.94 16.62 -2.01
N ARG A 43 -25.10 16.05 -1.66
CA ARG A 43 -25.90 15.26 -2.60
C ARG A 43 -26.52 16.20 -3.63
N LEU A 44 -26.16 16.02 -4.90
CA LEU A 44 -26.70 16.81 -6.00
C LEU A 44 -28.06 16.22 -6.44
N PRO A 45 -29.13 17.03 -6.52
CA PRO A 45 -30.41 16.58 -7.05
C PRO A 45 -30.26 15.95 -8.45
N GLY A 46 -30.88 14.79 -8.66
CA GLY A 46 -30.88 14.09 -9.95
C GLY A 46 -29.63 13.29 -10.29
N LYS A 47 -28.58 13.28 -9.44
CA LYS A 47 -27.45 12.36 -9.58
C LYS A 47 -27.63 11.13 -8.68
N THR A 48 -27.46 9.95 -9.27
CA THR A 48 -27.32 8.70 -8.51
C THR A 48 -26.07 8.74 -7.66
N TYR A 49 -26.16 8.29 -6.41
CA TYR A 49 -25.03 8.21 -5.49
C TYR A 49 -25.03 6.87 -4.74
N VAL A 50 -23.91 6.52 -4.13
CA VAL A 50 -23.79 5.35 -3.25
C VAL A 50 -24.50 5.64 -1.93
N ASN A 51 -25.60 4.94 -1.69
CA ASN A 51 -26.39 5.08 -0.47
C ASN A 51 -25.87 4.19 0.66
N ASP A 52 -25.37 3.00 0.31
CA ASP A 52 -24.74 2.07 1.25
C ASP A 52 -23.64 1.26 0.55
N ALA A 53 -22.65 0.83 1.32
CA ALA A 53 -21.60 -0.07 0.86
C ALA A 53 -21.12 -0.94 2.03
N SER A 54 -21.00 -2.24 1.78
CA SER A 54 -20.49 -3.20 2.76
C SER A 54 -19.72 -4.32 2.07
N GLY A 55 -18.78 -4.94 2.77
CA GLY A 55 -17.93 -5.95 2.15
C GLY A 55 -16.76 -6.40 2.98
N GLN A 56 -15.83 -7.09 2.32
CA GLN A 56 -14.59 -7.58 2.92
C GLN A 56 -13.42 -7.39 1.96
N LEU A 57 -12.25 -7.10 2.54
CA LEU A 57 -10.97 -7.13 1.85
C LEU A 57 -10.10 -8.18 2.53
N PHE A 58 -9.57 -9.11 1.74
CA PHE A 58 -8.56 -10.07 2.18
C PHE A 58 -7.23 -9.67 1.56
N ILE A 59 -6.16 -9.62 2.37
CA ILE A 59 -4.81 -9.34 1.90
C ILE A 59 -3.87 -10.41 2.46
N ASP A 60 -3.22 -11.12 1.55
CA ASP A 60 -1.99 -11.87 1.83
C ASP A 60 -0.79 -11.01 1.47
N TRP A 61 0.20 -10.96 2.34
CA TRP A 61 1.49 -10.30 2.09
C TRP A 61 2.60 -11.23 2.55
N ILE A 62 3.31 -11.84 1.60
CA ILE A 62 4.13 -13.03 1.86
C ILE A 62 5.50 -12.88 1.20
N ASN A 63 6.57 -12.96 1.98
CA ASN A 63 7.93 -13.08 1.45
C ASN A 63 8.18 -14.55 1.09
N ASN A 64 8.15 -14.90 -0.18
CA ASN A 64 8.15 -16.29 -0.62
C ASN A 64 9.52 -17.01 -0.57
N CYS A 65 10.47 -16.52 0.23
CA CYS A 65 11.82 -17.08 0.40
C CYS A 65 12.71 -17.07 -0.86
N GLN A 66 12.20 -16.68 -2.03
CA GLN A 66 12.91 -16.66 -3.31
C GLN A 66 13.34 -15.23 -3.69
N ASN A 67 13.66 -14.40 -2.69
CA ASN A 67 13.92 -12.97 -2.88
C ASN A 67 12.78 -12.25 -3.60
N SER A 68 11.53 -12.59 -3.29
CA SER A 68 10.34 -11.90 -3.80
C SER A 68 9.21 -11.82 -2.78
N TRP A 69 8.31 -10.88 -3.03
CA TRP A 69 7.14 -10.59 -2.22
C TRP A 69 5.90 -10.81 -3.06
N VAL A 70 5.04 -11.68 -2.55
CA VAL A 70 3.74 -11.97 -3.12
C VAL A 70 2.69 -11.21 -2.33
N SER A 71 1.85 -10.45 -3.02
CA SER A 71 0.64 -9.89 -2.44
C SER A 71 -0.59 -10.36 -3.20
N ASN A 72 -1.53 -10.97 -2.50
CA ASN A 72 -2.84 -11.31 -3.03
C ASN A 72 -3.88 -10.46 -2.32
N GLN A 73 -4.76 -9.82 -3.08
CA GLN A 73 -5.83 -8.99 -2.58
C GLN A 73 -7.15 -9.45 -3.19
N ARG A 74 -8.15 -9.67 -2.35
CA ARG A 74 -9.51 -9.99 -2.77
C ARG A 74 -10.46 -9.05 -2.07
N MET A 75 -10.99 -8.09 -2.83
CA MET A 75 -11.94 -7.10 -2.35
C MET A 75 -13.32 -7.45 -2.90
N MET A 76 -14.27 -7.74 -2.04
CA MET A 76 -15.67 -7.94 -2.41
C MET A 76 -16.50 -6.85 -1.73
N THR A 77 -17.18 -6.02 -2.52
CA THR A 77 -17.98 -4.92 -2.02
C THR A 77 -19.36 -4.94 -2.66
N ARG A 78 -20.40 -4.95 -1.83
CA ARG A 78 -21.78 -4.75 -2.24
C ARG A 78 -22.14 -3.27 -2.08
N PHE A 79 -22.52 -2.64 -3.17
CA PHE A 79 -23.02 -1.28 -3.20
C PHE A 79 -24.54 -1.27 -3.29
N ILE A 80 -25.18 -0.31 -2.64
CA ILE A 80 -26.60 0.03 -2.86
C ILE A 80 -26.64 1.49 -3.28
N ASN A 81 -27.25 1.79 -4.41
CA ASN A 81 -27.40 3.17 -4.87
C ASN A 81 -28.63 3.87 -4.26
N SER A 82 -28.79 5.16 -4.55
CA SER A 82 -29.90 5.99 -4.08
C SER A 82 -31.30 5.52 -4.52
N HIS A 83 -31.40 4.62 -5.51
CA HIS A 83 -32.64 4.00 -5.97
C HIS A 83 -32.88 2.61 -5.35
N GLY A 84 -32.02 2.17 -4.43
CA GLY A 84 -32.10 0.86 -3.80
C GLY A 84 -31.58 -0.29 -4.67
N VAL A 85 -31.00 0.00 -5.85
CA VAL A 85 -30.42 -1.03 -6.71
C VAL A 85 -29.06 -1.43 -6.15
N GLY A 86 -28.88 -2.75 -5.98
CA GLY A 86 -27.65 -3.33 -5.48
C GLY A 86 -26.75 -3.85 -6.59
N THR A 87 -25.44 -3.72 -6.41
CA THR A 87 -24.40 -4.27 -7.30
C THR A 87 -23.27 -4.85 -6.46
N VAL A 88 -22.72 -5.99 -6.86
CA VAL A 88 -21.57 -6.61 -6.20
C VAL A 88 -20.34 -6.47 -7.09
N SER A 89 -19.33 -5.76 -6.59
CA SER A 89 -18.01 -5.67 -7.21
C SER A 89 -17.05 -6.63 -6.53
N GLU A 90 -16.32 -7.43 -7.29
CA GLU A 90 -15.22 -8.27 -6.82
C GLU A 90 -13.95 -7.93 -7.59
N ILE A 91 -12.91 -7.47 -6.89
CA ILE A 91 -11.60 -7.18 -7.43
C ILE A 91 -10.62 -8.18 -6.83
N ASN A 92 -10.05 -9.02 -7.70
CA ASN A 92 -8.99 -9.95 -7.36
C ASN A 92 -7.69 -9.44 -7.99
N TYR A 93 -6.70 -9.17 -7.15
CA TYR A 93 -5.43 -8.62 -7.58
C TYR A 93 -4.28 -9.41 -6.97
N SER A 94 -3.28 -9.76 -7.78
CA SER A 94 -2.11 -10.52 -7.33
C SER A 94 -0.85 -9.93 -7.93
N ILE A 95 0.19 -9.78 -7.12
CA ILE A 95 1.54 -9.43 -7.56
C ILE A 95 2.57 -10.39 -7.02
N ASN A 96 3.63 -10.58 -7.79
CA ASN A 96 4.89 -11.14 -7.35
C ASN A 96 6.01 -10.18 -7.74
N GLU A 97 6.56 -9.46 -6.76
CA GLU A 97 7.61 -8.46 -6.96
C GLU A 97 8.94 -8.98 -6.41
N LYS A 98 10.02 -8.89 -7.19
CA LYS A 98 11.35 -9.20 -6.64
C LYS A 98 11.77 -8.18 -5.60
N ALA A 99 12.43 -8.65 -4.55
CA ALA A 99 12.93 -7.83 -3.45
C ALA A 99 13.97 -6.78 -3.89
N ASP A 100 14.60 -6.96 -5.05
CA ASP A 100 15.51 -5.97 -5.66
C ASP A 100 14.78 -4.93 -6.53
N GLY A 101 13.46 -5.03 -6.69
CA GLY A 101 12.64 -4.12 -7.49
C GLY A 101 12.82 -4.25 -9.00
N SER A 102 13.58 -5.23 -9.49
CA SER A 102 13.88 -5.37 -10.92
C SER A 102 12.68 -5.85 -11.74
N ASN A 103 11.71 -6.49 -11.09
CA ASN A 103 10.75 -7.37 -11.73
C ASN A 103 9.44 -7.43 -10.93
N MET A 104 8.30 -7.34 -11.62
CA MET A 104 6.99 -7.57 -11.03
C MET A 104 6.07 -8.26 -12.04
N ASP A 105 5.51 -9.40 -11.66
CA ASP A 105 4.42 -10.05 -12.40
C ASP A 105 3.10 -9.72 -11.71
N PHE A 106 2.02 -9.47 -12.47
CA PHE A 106 0.74 -9.10 -11.89
C PHE A 106 -0.46 -9.71 -12.63
N VAL A 107 -1.54 -9.92 -11.88
CA VAL A 107 -2.84 -10.34 -12.38
C VAL A 107 -3.92 -9.48 -11.76
N LEU A 108 -4.75 -8.88 -12.61
CA LEU A 108 -5.96 -8.15 -12.23
C LEU A 108 -7.17 -8.88 -12.79
N GLU A 109 -8.18 -9.09 -11.95
CA GLU A 109 -9.49 -9.58 -12.34
C GLU A 109 -10.57 -8.73 -11.67
N VAL A 110 -11.49 -8.20 -12.47
CA VAL A 110 -12.63 -7.42 -12.01
C VAL A 110 -13.91 -8.12 -12.44
N LYS A 111 -14.77 -8.40 -11.48
CA LYS A 111 -16.12 -8.94 -11.70
C LYS A 111 -17.16 -7.98 -11.14
N GLU A 112 -18.28 -7.92 -11.84
CA GLU A 112 -19.49 -7.23 -11.38
C GLU A 112 -20.65 -8.22 -11.48
N ASP A 113 -21.36 -8.43 -10.38
CA ASP A 113 -22.45 -9.40 -10.25
C ASP A 113 -22.06 -10.80 -10.75
N ALA A 114 -20.85 -11.23 -10.36
CA ALA A 114 -20.18 -12.47 -10.75
C ALA A 114 -19.83 -12.60 -12.25
N GLU A 115 -20.13 -11.59 -13.07
CA GLU A 115 -19.72 -11.53 -14.46
C GLU A 115 -18.31 -10.94 -14.59
N LEU A 116 -17.44 -11.61 -15.35
CA LEU A 116 -16.09 -11.11 -15.61
C LEU A 116 -16.15 -9.88 -16.52
N LYS A 117 -15.72 -8.73 -16.01
CA LYS A 117 -15.66 -7.46 -16.76
C LYS A 117 -14.27 -7.20 -17.33
N GLU A 118 -13.24 -7.48 -16.55
CA GLU A 118 -11.85 -7.29 -16.97
C GLU A 118 -10.95 -8.38 -16.40
N ARG A 119 -9.98 -8.83 -17.20
CA ARG A 119 -8.88 -9.68 -16.75
C ARG A 119 -7.60 -9.30 -17.47
N VAL A 120 -6.56 -8.99 -16.71
CA VAL A 120 -5.26 -8.60 -17.26
C VAL A 120 -4.16 -9.40 -16.57
N TYR A 121 -3.24 -9.92 -17.38
CA TYR A 121 -2.00 -10.54 -16.95
C TYR A 121 -0.88 -9.70 -17.53
N GLY A 122 0.09 -9.32 -16.71
CA GLY A 122 1.23 -8.57 -17.20
C GLY A 122 2.51 -8.86 -16.45
N GLU A 123 3.60 -8.51 -17.12
CA GLU A 123 4.97 -8.67 -16.63
C GLU A 123 5.69 -7.34 -16.81
N ALA A 124 6.24 -6.83 -15.72
CA ALA A 124 6.91 -5.54 -15.66
C ALA A 124 8.39 -5.75 -15.28
N ARG A 125 9.30 -5.21 -16.09
CA ARG A 125 10.75 -5.42 -15.98
C ARG A 125 11.45 -4.07 -16.01
N ILE A 126 12.26 -3.78 -14.99
CA ILE A 126 13.07 -2.55 -14.89
C ILE A 126 14.52 -2.89 -15.20
N ASN A 127 15.01 -2.35 -16.32
CA ASN A 127 16.43 -2.34 -16.69
C ASN A 127 16.89 -0.88 -16.85
N ASN A 128 17.12 -0.42 -18.08
CA ASN A 128 17.37 1.00 -18.37
C ASN A 128 16.11 1.87 -18.34
N ASN A 129 14.96 1.23 -18.59
CA ASN A 129 13.60 1.75 -18.58
C ASN A 129 12.70 0.66 -17.99
N LEU A 130 11.47 1.02 -17.61
CA LEU A 130 10.43 0.07 -17.25
C LEU A 130 9.72 -0.40 -18.51
N ILE A 131 9.74 -1.70 -18.79
CA ILE A 131 9.01 -2.33 -19.89
C ILE A 131 7.89 -3.18 -19.29
N VAL A 132 6.66 -2.98 -19.77
CA VAL A 132 5.49 -3.78 -19.36
C VAL A 132 4.98 -4.54 -20.57
N LYS A 133 4.79 -5.85 -20.40
CA LYS A 133 4.27 -6.76 -21.43
C LYS A 133 2.97 -7.38 -20.99
N PHE A 134 2.14 -7.77 -21.96
CA PHE A 134 0.86 -8.44 -21.74
C PHE A 134 0.80 -9.76 -22.52
N PRO A 135 1.40 -10.86 -22.00
CA PRO A 135 1.64 -12.09 -22.77
C PRO A 135 0.40 -12.78 -23.33
N LYS A 136 -0.79 -12.46 -22.82
CA LYS A 136 -2.07 -13.06 -23.21
C LYS A 136 -2.94 -12.14 -24.07
N THR A 137 -2.38 -11.08 -24.63
CA THR A 137 -3.12 -10.08 -25.43
C THR A 137 -2.26 -9.57 -26.58
N ASP A 138 -2.90 -9.03 -27.61
CA ASP A 138 -2.23 -8.34 -28.72
C ASP A 138 -1.86 -6.87 -28.41
N LYS A 139 -1.88 -6.49 -27.12
CA LYS A 139 -1.51 -5.13 -26.70
C LYS A 139 -0.03 -4.89 -26.92
N GLU A 140 0.30 -3.68 -27.34
CA GLU A 140 1.69 -3.25 -27.44
C GLU A 140 2.39 -3.22 -26.07
N ASP A 141 3.69 -3.50 -26.10
CA ASP A 141 4.56 -3.33 -24.93
C ASP A 141 4.59 -1.85 -24.52
N LEU A 142 4.42 -1.57 -23.23
CA LEU A 142 4.53 -0.22 -22.70
C LEU A 142 5.97 0.05 -22.26
N ASN A 143 6.39 1.30 -22.45
CA ASN A 143 7.73 1.74 -22.08
C ASN A 143 7.63 3.01 -21.24
N PHE A 144 8.10 2.94 -20.00
CA PHE A 144 8.13 4.03 -19.05
C PHE A 144 9.56 4.32 -18.58
N SER A 145 9.76 5.49 -17.99
CA SER A 145 11.06 5.88 -17.43
C SER A 145 11.45 4.98 -16.24
N LYS A 146 12.76 4.81 -16.01
CA LYS A 146 13.31 3.96 -14.94
C LYS A 146 13.08 4.45 -13.51
N ASP A 147 12.60 5.67 -13.33
CA ASP A 147 12.29 6.25 -12.01
C ASP A 147 10.92 5.77 -11.48
N VAL A 148 10.16 5.01 -12.28
CA VAL A 148 8.98 4.28 -11.85
C VAL A 148 9.41 3.09 -11.01
N VAL A 149 8.80 2.92 -9.84
CA VAL A 149 9.05 1.79 -8.93
C VAL A 149 7.81 0.90 -8.79
N PHE A 150 7.99 -0.26 -8.18
CA PHE A 150 6.91 -1.19 -7.86
C PHE A 150 6.43 -1.05 -6.40
N PRO A 151 5.24 -1.59 -6.06
CA PRO A 151 4.58 -1.34 -4.78
C PRO A 151 5.36 -1.76 -3.53
N HIS A 152 6.05 -2.90 -3.53
CA HIS A 152 6.84 -3.36 -2.38
C HIS A 152 8.06 -2.44 -2.16
N GLN A 153 8.83 -2.11 -3.21
CA GLN A 153 9.92 -1.12 -3.09
C GLN A 153 9.41 0.21 -2.53
N PHE A 154 8.23 0.65 -2.96
CA PHE A 154 7.64 1.88 -2.47
C PHE A 154 7.22 1.79 -1.00
N LEU A 155 6.69 0.64 -0.57
CA LEU A 155 6.37 0.39 0.84
C LEU A 155 7.63 0.44 1.73
N GLU A 156 8.74 -0.15 1.29
CA GLU A 156 10.02 -0.07 2.02
C GLU A 156 10.50 1.39 2.14
N GLU A 157 10.37 2.18 1.07
CA GLU A 157 10.69 3.61 1.09
C GLU A 157 9.79 4.37 2.09
N ILE A 158 8.48 4.09 2.12
CA ILE A 158 7.56 4.69 3.10
C ILE A 158 7.97 4.33 4.52
N ILE A 159 8.21 3.05 4.81
CA ILE A 159 8.56 2.55 6.15
C ILE A 159 9.88 3.13 6.65
N SER A 160 10.89 3.19 5.78
CA SER A 160 12.20 3.78 6.14
C SER A 160 12.10 5.27 6.50
N ASN A 161 11.08 5.97 5.99
CA ASN A 161 10.84 7.39 6.30
C ASN A 161 9.73 7.61 7.34
N LEU A 162 8.99 6.57 7.75
CA LEU A 162 7.77 6.65 8.57
C LEU A 162 7.98 7.33 9.94
N TYR A 163 9.20 7.25 10.47
CA TYR A 163 9.64 7.87 11.73
C TYR A 163 10.78 8.87 11.54
N SER A 164 11.06 9.26 10.30
CA SER A 164 12.04 10.29 9.99
C SER A 164 11.43 11.70 10.09
N ASP A 165 12.27 12.74 10.02
CA ASP A 165 11.80 14.13 9.97
C ASP A 165 11.16 14.51 8.63
N LYS A 166 11.19 13.61 7.63
CA LYS A 166 10.53 13.87 6.34
C LYS A 166 9.01 13.91 6.54
N ARG A 167 8.39 14.95 5.97
CA ARG A 167 6.94 15.17 6.02
C ARG A 167 6.21 14.66 4.78
N MET A 168 6.90 14.55 3.67
CA MET A 168 6.32 14.15 2.39
C MET A 168 7.34 13.44 1.51
N LEU A 169 6.86 12.52 0.68
CA LEU A 169 7.61 11.91 -0.42
C LEU A 169 6.68 11.71 -1.62
N THR A 170 7.25 11.69 -2.83
CA THR A 170 6.49 11.51 -4.06
C THR A 170 7.18 10.49 -4.94
N LYS A 171 6.40 9.59 -5.55
CA LYS A 171 6.95 8.53 -6.40
C LYS A 171 6.04 8.22 -7.58
N LYS A 172 6.64 7.81 -8.69
CA LYS A 172 5.92 7.13 -9.78
C LYS A 172 5.85 5.65 -9.44
N VAL A 173 4.65 5.10 -9.37
CA VAL A 173 4.43 3.71 -8.95
C VAL A 173 3.61 2.99 -10.00
N TYR A 174 4.20 1.96 -10.60
CA TYR A 174 3.48 1.05 -11.46
C TYR A 174 2.96 -0.11 -10.63
N GLU A 175 1.67 -0.09 -10.35
CA GLU A 175 1.01 -1.05 -9.49
C GLU A 175 0.06 -1.99 -10.24
N GLY A 176 0.07 -2.06 -11.58
CA GLY A 176 -0.71 -3.04 -12.37
C GLY A 176 -2.25 -2.97 -12.27
N THR A 177 -2.82 -2.17 -11.37
CA THR A 177 -4.27 -1.97 -11.20
C THR A 177 -4.87 -1.05 -12.27
N ILE A 178 -4.04 -0.17 -12.85
CA ILE A 178 -4.31 0.58 -14.08
C ILE A 178 -3.31 0.15 -15.16
N PRO A 179 -3.49 -1.02 -15.81
CA PRO A 179 -2.40 -1.71 -16.52
C PRO A 179 -1.66 -0.86 -17.56
N ASN A 180 -2.34 0.12 -18.17
CA ASN A 180 -1.76 0.95 -19.22
C ASN A 180 -0.97 2.17 -18.72
N LYS A 181 -0.90 2.39 -17.39
CA LYS A 181 -0.37 3.61 -16.78
C LYS A 181 0.31 3.31 -15.43
N PHE A 182 0.98 4.31 -14.89
CA PHE A 182 1.43 4.34 -13.50
C PHE A 182 0.75 5.49 -12.76
N PHE A 183 0.76 5.46 -11.44
CA PHE A 183 0.34 6.60 -10.63
C PHE A 183 1.53 7.46 -10.22
N ASN A 184 1.34 8.77 -10.19
CA ASN A 184 2.16 9.64 -9.37
C ASN A 184 1.52 9.67 -7.97
N ILE A 185 2.23 9.21 -6.95
CA ILE A 185 1.69 9.11 -5.59
C ILE A 185 2.46 10.07 -4.70
N SER A 186 1.74 10.97 -4.03
CA SER A 186 2.30 11.80 -2.96
C SER A 186 1.87 11.23 -1.61
N VAL A 187 2.83 11.00 -0.71
CA VAL A 187 2.61 10.46 0.63
C VAL A 187 2.93 11.54 1.64
N PHE A 188 1.97 11.86 2.50
CA PHE A 188 2.11 12.76 3.63
C PHE A 188 2.26 11.93 4.90
N LEU A 189 3.40 12.10 5.57
CA LEU A 189 3.76 11.41 6.80
C LEU A 189 3.34 12.29 7.98
N THR A 190 2.52 11.74 8.88
CA THR A 190 2.02 12.47 10.04
C THR A 190 2.68 11.99 11.33
N ASP A 191 2.63 12.81 12.37
CA ASP A 191 3.10 12.40 13.69
C ASP A 191 2.06 11.61 14.49
N GLU A 192 0.83 11.53 13.99
CA GLU A 192 -0.30 10.87 14.66
C GLU A 192 -0.04 9.36 14.80
N ILE A 193 0.02 8.90 16.05
CA ILE A 193 0.15 7.49 16.41
C ILE A 193 -1.18 6.98 16.90
N ILE A 194 -1.66 5.93 16.26
CA ILE A 194 -2.91 5.24 16.55
C ILE A 194 -2.55 3.87 17.10
N LYS A 195 -3.30 3.41 18.10
CA LYS A 195 -3.20 2.07 18.65
C LYS A 195 -4.51 1.34 18.42
N GLU A 196 -4.40 0.08 18.05
CA GLU A 196 -5.54 -0.83 17.98
C GLU A 196 -5.95 -1.24 19.40
N SER A 197 -7.22 -1.06 19.73
CA SER A 197 -7.80 -1.39 21.04
C SER A 197 -8.87 -2.48 20.95
N ASP A 198 -9.52 -2.62 19.81
CA ASP A 198 -10.73 -3.42 19.67
C ASP A 198 -10.39 -4.84 19.18
N LEU A 199 -9.23 -4.98 18.51
CA LEU A 199 -8.70 -6.26 18.04
C LEU A 199 -7.47 -6.69 18.84
N LYS A 200 -7.46 -7.95 19.28
CA LYS A 200 -6.27 -8.58 19.87
C LYS A 200 -5.27 -8.97 18.78
N LEU A 201 -4.20 -8.19 18.65
CA LEU A 201 -3.12 -8.47 17.71
C LEU A 201 -2.17 -9.57 18.24
N PRO A 202 -1.55 -10.37 17.34
CA PRO A 202 -0.35 -11.15 17.64
C PRO A 202 0.72 -10.33 18.37
N LYS A 203 1.45 -10.94 19.31
CA LYS A 203 2.39 -10.22 20.19
C LYS A 203 3.59 -9.64 19.43
N GLU A 204 3.91 -10.25 18.30
CA GLU A 204 5.00 -9.88 17.42
C GLU A 204 4.67 -8.63 16.59
N ILE A 205 3.38 -8.26 16.47
CA ILE A 205 2.94 -7.06 15.77
C ILE A 205 3.03 -5.86 16.71
N ASN A 206 3.78 -4.85 16.29
CA ASN A 206 3.88 -3.55 16.94
C ASN A 206 2.55 -2.81 16.83
N ASN A 207 1.87 -2.66 17.97
CA ASN A 207 0.61 -1.93 18.08
C ASN A 207 0.81 -0.40 18.18
N LYS A 208 1.60 0.15 17.25
CA LYS A 208 1.80 1.59 17.06
C LYS A 208 1.77 1.85 15.56
N PHE A 209 0.62 2.34 15.09
CA PHE A 209 0.40 2.66 13.69
C PHE A 209 0.54 4.16 13.49
N LYS A 210 1.38 4.56 12.55
CA LYS A 210 1.47 5.94 12.08
C LYS A 210 0.42 6.18 11.01
N LYS A 211 -0.33 7.25 11.15
CA LYS A 211 -1.26 7.67 10.11
C LYS A 211 -0.49 8.31 8.96
N ILE A 212 -0.77 7.85 7.75
CA ILE A 212 -0.25 8.43 6.52
C ILE A 212 -1.42 8.74 5.59
N ARG A 213 -1.26 9.76 4.76
CA ARG A 213 -2.21 10.09 3.69
C ARG A 213 -1.50 9.99 2.35
N MET A 214 -2.17 9.42 1.36
CA MET A 214 -1.66 9.20 0.03
C MET A 214 -2.62 9.81 -0.97
N SER A 215 -2.10 10.52 -1.95
CA SER A 215 -2.88 11.12 -3.03
C SER A 215 -2.35 10.58 -4.35
N TYR A 216 -3.25 9.97 -5.13
CA TYR A 216 -2.94 9.28 -6.38
C TYR A 216 -3.34 10.15 -7.56
N TYR A 217 -2.38 10.44 -8.42
CA TYR A 217 -2.57 11.26 -9.62
C TYR A 217 -2.29 10.41 -10.85
N GLN A 218 -3.09 10.62 -11.90
CA GLN A 218 -2.87 10.04 -13.21
C GLN A 218 -2.47 11.13 -14.20
N ASP A 219 -1.62 10.75 -15.16
CA ASP A 219 -1.11 11.66 -16.18
C ASP A 219 -0.50 12.94 -15.55
N ASN A 220 -0.78 14.11 -16.14
CA ASN A 220 -0.34 15.42 -15.64
C ASN A 220 -1.47 16.16 -14.88
N GLN A 221 -2.43 15.43 -14.30
CA GLN A 221 -3.53 16.04 -13.58
C GLN A 221 -3.07 16.59 -12.21
N GLN A 222 -3.59 17.75 -11.84
CA GLN A 222 -3.31 18.40 -10.55
C GLN A 222 -4.26 17.97 -9.43
N ILE A 223 -5.34 17.27 -9.77
CA ILE A 223 -6.35 16.80 -8.82
C ILE A 223 -6.15 15.28 -8.68
N PRO A 224 -6.08 14.74 -7.45
CA PRO A 224 -5.97 13.30 -7.26
C PRO A 224 -7.25 12.60 -7.72
N VAL A 225 -7.09 11.48 -8.41
CA VAL A 225 -8.21 10.61 -8.81
C VAL A 225 -8.68 9.73 -7.66
N PHE A 226 -7.83 9.56 -6.65
CA PHE A 226 -8.05 8.72 -5.49
C PHE A 226 -7.16 9.21 -4.34
N GLU A 227 -7.71 9.26 -3.13
CA GLU A 227 -6.93 9.49 -1.92
C GLU A 227 -7.09 8.30 -0.96
N GLN A 228 -6.03 8.01 -0.22
CA GLN A 228 -6.01 6.93 0.73
C GLN A 228 -5.44 7.41 2.07
N THR A 229 -6.13 7.11 3.17
CA THR A 229 -5.55 7.22 4.52
C THR A 229 -5.24 5.83 5.04
N ILE A 230 -4.05 5.64 5.58
CA ILE A 230 -3.60 4.35 6.13
C ILE A 230 -3.08 4.57 7.54
N ASN A 231 -3.40 3.65 8.44
CA ASN A 231 -2.69 3.53 9.71
C ASN A 231 -1.69 2.38 9.58
N LEU A 232 -0.42 2.71 9.36
CA LEU A 232 0.65 1.78 8.99
C LEU A 232 1.70 1.71 10.11
N ASN A 233 2.15 0.51 10.48
CA ASN A 233 3.30 0.35 11.38
C ASN A 233 4.61 0.12 10.60
N ASP A 234 5.73 0.07 11.33
CA ASP A 234 7.05 -0.15 10.74
C ASP A 234 7.27 -1.57 10.19
N GLN A 235 6.38 -2.50 10.50
CA GLN A 235 6.44 -3.90 10.05
C GLN A 235 5.63 -4.14 8.76
N GLY A 236 5.10 -3.08 8.14
CA GLY A 236 4.26 -3.15 6.94
C GLY A 236 2.81 -3.55 7.21
N VAL A 237 2.40 -3.66 8.47
CA VAL A 237 1.01 -4.00 8.83
C VAL A 237 0.18 -2.72 8.90
N ALA A 238 -0.97 -2.75 8.24
CA ALA A 238 -1.99 -1.72 8.36
C ALA A 238 -3.19 -2.25 9.15
N ASN A 239 -3.71 -1.48 10.11
CA ASN A 239 -4.95 -1.84 10.81
C ASN A 239 -6.20 -1.14 10.25
N PHE A 240 -6.00 -0.17 9.37
CA PHE A 240 -7.07 0.67 8.86
C PHE A 240 -6.70 1.24 7.49
N PHE A 241 -7.70 1.26 6.61
CA PHE A 241 -7.69 2.07 5.39
C PHE A 241 -8.94 2.92 5.30
N ARG A 242 -8.79 4.11 4.71
CA ARG A 242 -9.90 4.88 4.17
C ARG A 242 -9.60 5.16 2.70
N TYR A 243 -10.52 4.77 1.83
CA TYR A 243 -10.44 4.96 0.39
C TYR A 243 -11.39 6.08 0.00
N ASP A 244 -10.86 7.25 -0.34
CA ASP A 244 -11.62 8.43 -0.73
C ASP A 244 -11.65 8.53 -2.26
N TYR A 245 -12.75 8.03 -2.84
CA TYR A 245 -13.06 8.22 -4.26
C TYR A 245 -13.73 9.59 -4.48
N PRO A 246 -13.81 10.08 -5.74
CA PRO A 246 -14.46 11.36 -6.04
C PRO A 246 -15.90 11.46 -5.50
N ASP A 247 -16.67 10.37 -5.56
CA ASP A 247 -18.11 10.40 -5.23
C ASP A 247 -18.46 9.82 -3.85
N TYR A 248 -17.62 8.94 -3.30
CA TYR A 248 -17.88 8.26 -2.03
C TYR A 248 -16.56 7.90 -1.34
N SER A 249 -16.64 7.49 -0.08
CA SER A 249 -15.48 6.98 0.64
C SER A 249 -15.80 5.66 1.33
N LEU A 250 -14.85 4.74 1.33
CA LEU A 250 -14.95 3.46 2.03
C LEU A 250 -14.02 3.47 3.24
N ILE A 251 -14.46 2.81 4.30
CA ILE A 251 -13.68 2.53 5.51
C ILE A 251 -13.44 1.04 5.57
N LEU A 252 -12.17 0.65 5.71
CA LEU A 252 -11.72 -0.73 5.82
C LEU A 252 -11.03 -0.90 7.16
N LYS A 253 -11.64 -1.65 8.08
CA LYS A 253 -11.11 -1.88 9.44
C LYS A 253 -10.61 -3.31 9.57
N LEU A 254 -9.41 -3.48 10.13
CA LEU A 254 -8.86 -4.80 10.36
C LEU A 254 -9.77 -5.62 11.30
N LYS A 255 -10.15 -6.81 10.85
CA LYS A 255 -10.96 -7.78 11.61
C LYS A 255 -10.13 -8.94 12.11
N LYS A 256 -9.12 -9.34 11.34
CA LYS A 256 -8.29 -10.48 11.65
C LYS A 256 -6.93 -10.34 10.99
N ILE A 257 -5.88 -10.76 11.68
CA ILE A 257 -4.54 -10.91 11.13
C ILE A 257 -3.89 -12.16 11.69
N THR A 258 -3.21 -12.90 10.82
CA THR A 258 -2.42 -14.09 11.17
C THR A 258 -1.04 -13.94 10.56
N LEU A 259 0.00 -14.15 11.36
CA LEU A 259 1.36 -14.18 10.84
C LEU A 259 1.62 -15.48 10.11
N VAL A 260 2.35 -15.39 9.00
CA VAL A 260 2.77 -16.56 8.22
C VAL A 260 4.25 -16.75 8.43
N ASN A 261 4.61 -17.87 9.05
CA ASN A 261 5.99 -18.32 9.12
C ASN A 261 6.25 -19.20 7.90
N LEU A 262 7.09 -18.72 7.01
CA LEU A 262 7.62 -19.55 5.93
C LEU A 262 8.96 -20.13 6.39
N ASN A 263 9.09 -21.44 6.26
CA ASN A 263 10.36 -22.13 6.42
C ASN A 263 11.16 -21.90 5.13
N CYS A 264 11.92 -20.82 5.11
CA CYS A 264 12.96 -20.61 4.13
C CYS A 264 14.18 -21.41 4.61
N ASP A 265 14.44 -22.57 4.02
CA ASP A 265 15.62 -23.39 4.31
C ASP A 265 16.92 -22.68 3.91
#